data_AF-A0A9X8VWZ8-F1
#
_entry.id   AF-A0A9X8VWZ8-F1
#
_cell.length_a   1.000
_cell.length_b   1.000
_cell.length_c   1.000
_cell.angle_alpha   90.00
_cell.angle_beta   90.00
_cell.angle_gamma   90.00
#
_symmetry.space_group_name_H-M   'P 1'
#
loop_
_entity.id
_entity.type
_entity.pdbx_description
1 polymer ?
#
loop_
_entity_poly.entity_id
_entity_poly.type
_entity_poly.pdbx_seq_one_letter_code
_entity_poly.pdbx_strand_id
1 'polypeptide(L)'
;MLLPYFPDLSESQAQHWLDEYKQTQSAPENTSEREYWTYLSGRAIAEEKGLDYFELLSQIQAKTAYQTINATEYLLNRLIASINNR
;
A
#
# COMPACT_ATOMS: atom_id res chain seq x y z
N MET A 1 -6.53 14.30 7.86
CA MET A 1 -7.03 14.90 6.61
C MET A 1 -6.22 14.33 5.45
N LEU A 2 -6.81 13.40 4.69
CA LEU A 2 -6.24 12.73 3.49
C LEU A 2 -6.03 13.66 2.28
N LEU A 3 -6.79 14.77 2.25
CA LEU A 3 -7.03 15.59 1.06
C LEU A 3 -5.82 16.27 0.41
N PRO A 4 -4.77 16.74 1.11
CA PRO A 4 -3.67 17.42 0.42
C PRO A 4 -2.74 16.48 -0.36
N TYR A 5 -2.76 15.17 -0.05
CA TYR A 5 -1.84 14.19 -0.65
C TYR A 5 -2.53 13.27 -1.66
N PHE A 6 -3.84 13.09 -1.55
CA PHE A 6 -4.65 12.29 -2.47
C PHE A 6 -5.94 13.04 -2.81
N PRO A 7 -5.88 14.10 -3.63
CA PRO A 7 -7.04 14.95 -3.94
C PRO A 7 -8.16 14.20 -4.67
N ASP A 8 -7.81 13.14 -5.41
CA ASP A 8 -8.75 12.30 -6.16
C ASP A 8 -9.39 11.19 -5.31
N LEU A 9 -8.98 11.05 -4.05
CA LEU A 9 -9.33 9.92 -3.20
C LEU A 9 -10.28 10.39 -2.09
N SER A 10 -11.53 9.94 -2.19
CA SER A 10 -12.54 10.28 -1.18
C SER A 10 -12.23 9.61 0.16
N GLU A 11 -12.65 10.24 1.26
CA GLU A 11 -12.49 9.66 2.60
C GLU A 11 -13.16 8.29 2.72
N SER A 12 -14.33 8.11 2.10
CA SER A 12 -15.04 6.83 2.05
C SER A 12 -14.25 5.75 1.31
N GLN A 13 -13.57 6.12 0.22
CA GLN A 13 -12.73 5.19 -0.55
C GLN A 13 -11.46 4.82 0.24
N ALA A 14 -10.82 5.80 0.89
CA ALA A 14 -9.67 5.54 1.75
C ALA A 14 -10.02 4.61 2.92
N GLN A 15 -11.21 4.79 3.50
CA GLN A 15 -11.71 3.93 4.57
C GLN A 15 -12.00 2.51 4.06
N HIS A 16 -12.67 2.38 2.90
CA HIS A 16 -12.90 1.08 2.27
C HIS A 16 -11.59 0.32 2.03
N TRP A 17 -10.58 1.02 1.49
CA TRP A 17 -9.27 0.43 1.25
C TRP A 17 -8.59 -0.01 2.55
N LEU A 18 -8.73 0.75 3.63
CA LEU A 18 -8.21 0.36 4.93
C LEU A 18 -8.87 -0.92 5.45
N ASP A 19 -10.18 -1.01 5.29
CA ASP A 19 -10.95 -2.17 5.73
C ASP A 19 -10.55 -3.42 4.92
N GLU A 20 -10.36 -3.29 3.61
CA GLU A 20 -9.80 -4.36 2.76
C GLU A 20 -8.39 -4.78 3.21
N TYR A 21 -7.51 -3.82 3.49
CA TYR A 21 -6.15 -4.12 3.96
C TYR A 21 -6.16 -4.90 5.28
N LYS A 22 -7.00 -4.49 6.24
CA LYS A 22 -7.17 -5.18 7.53
C LYS A 22 -7.73 -6.59 7.38
N GLN A 23 -8.64 -6.82 6.43
CA GLN A 23 -9.17 -8.15 6.15
C GLN A 23 -8.14 -9.08 5.50
N THR A 24 -7.20 -8.52 4.75
CA THR A 24 -6.18 -9.28 4.02
C THR A 24 -4.94 -9.57 4.90
N GLN A 25 -4.74 -8.79 5.97
CA GLN A 25 -3.65 -8.96 6.94
C GLN A 25 -4.06 -9.93 8.06
N SER A 26 -3.25 -10.96 8.33
CA SER A 26 -3.51 -11.97 9.37
C SER A 26 -3.43 -11.45 10.82
N ALA A 27 -3.03 -10.19 11.05
CA ALA A 27 -2.93 -9.56 12.37
C ALA A 27 -3.61 -8.17 12.37
N PRO A 28 -4.92 -8.11 12.65
CA PRO A 28 -5.74 -6.90 12.45
C PRO A 28 -5.57 -5.80 13.53
N GLU A 29 -4.76 -6.00 14.57
CA GLU A 29 -4.92 -5.24 15.81
C GLU A 29 -4.07 -3.98 15.98
N ASN A 30 -3.08 -3.66 15.13
CA ASN A 30 -2.33 -2.39 15.27
C ASN A 30 -1.62 -1.96 13.97
N THR A 31 -2.38 -1.62 12.92
CA THR A 31 -1.80 -0.89 11.79
C THR A 31 -1.38 0.51 12.26
N SER A 32 -0.08 0.76 12.35
CA SER A 32 0.44 2.08 12.71
C SER A 32 0.02 3.14 11.67
N GLU A 33 -0.08 4.40 12.08
CA GLU A 33 -0.38 5.50 11.15
C GLU A 33 0.62 5.53 9.96
N ARG A 34 1.89 5.24 10.23
CA ARG A 34 2.92 5.13 9.19
C ARG A 34 2.60 4.03 8.18
N GLU A 35 2.19 2.86 8.65
CA GLU A 35 1.86 1.72 7.81
C GLU A 35 0.60 1.98 6.99
N TYR A 36 -0.40 2.65 7.59
CA TYR A 36 -1.59 3.13 6.91
C TYR A 36 -1.25 4.05 5.73
N TRP A 37 -0.43 5.09 5.96
CA TRP A 37 -0.04 6.01 4.89
C TRP A 37 0.84 5.34 3.84
N THR A 38 1.69 4.40 4.24
CA THR A 38 2.53 3.62 3.32
C THR A 38 1.66 2.78 2.39
N TYR A 39 0.68 2.08 2.95
CA TYR A 39 -0.30 1.29 2.22
C TYR A 39 -1.10 2.16 1.24
N LEU A 40 -1.70 3.25 1.71
CA LEU A 40 -2.51 4.13 0.87
C LEU A 40 -1.70 4.70 -0.30
N SER A 41 -0.49 5.16 -0.03
CA SER A 41 0.41 5.68 -1.06
C SER A 41 0.75 4.62 -2.09
N GLY A 42 1.06 3.40 -1.63
CA GLY A 42 1.37 2.28 -2.53
C GLY A 42 0.16 1.88 -3.38
N ARG A 43 -1.03 1.81 -2.78
CA ARG A 43 -2.25 1.45 -3.49
C ARG A 43 -2.67 2.50 -4.51
N ALA A 44 -2.58 3.78 -4.16
CA ALA A 44 -2.87 4.87 -5.10
C ALA A 44 -1.97 4.81 -6.35
N ILE A 45 -0.66 4.61 -6.17
CA ILE A 45 0.28 4.50 -7.30
C ILE A 45 0.00 3.25 -8.13
N ALA A 46 -0.35 2.12 -7.49
CA ALA A 46 -0.66 0.89 -8.19
C ALA A 46 -1.93 1.04 -9.04
N GLU A 47 -3.00 1.60 -8.48
CA GLU A 47 -4.26 1.81 -9.20
C GLU A 47 -4.12 2.81 -10.36
N GLU A 48 -3.35 3.89 -10.19
CA GLU A 48 -3.04 4.84 -11.28
C GLU A 48 -2.37 4.14 -12.47
N LYS A 49 -1.57 3.09 -12.20
CA LYS A 49 -0.88 2.29 -13.21
C LYS A 49 -1.68 1.07 -13.69
N GLY A 50 -2.90 0.86 -13.19
CA GLY A 50 -3.72 -0.31 -13.50
C GLY A 50 -3.14 -1.63 -12.98
N LEU A 51 -2.37 -1.57 -11.89
CA LEU A 51 -1.73 -2.73 -11.25
C LEU A 51 -2.51 -3.17 -10.01
N ASP A 52 -2.61 -4.48 -9.79
CA ASP A 52 -3.20 -5.04 -8.57
C ASP A 52 -2.21 -4.92 -7.40
N TYR A 53 -2.55 -4.06 -6.43
CA TYR A 53 -1.72 -3.83 -5.26
C TYR A 53 -1.50 -5.09 -4.42
N PHE A 54 -2.53 -5.91 -4.21
CA PHE A 54 -2.44 -7.10 -3.37
C PHE A 54 -1.66 -8.22 -4.05
N GLU A 55 -1.77 -8.34 -5.37
CA GLU A 55 -0.95 -9.25 -6.15
C GLU A 55 0.55 -8.88 -6.01
N LEU A 56 0.88 -7.60 -6.18
CA LEU A 56 2.25 -7.10 -6.01
C LEU A 56 2.77 -7.30 -4.58
N LEU A 57 1.92 -7.06 -3.58
CA LEU A 57 2.26 -7.26 -2.17
C LEU A 57 2.54 -8.74 -1.87
N SER A 58 1.69 -9.64 -2.37
CA SER A 58 1.85 -11.10 -2.23
C SER A 58 3.13 -11.60 -2.91
N GLN A 59 3.44 -11.09 -4.12
CA GLN A 59 4.70 -11.41 -4.80
C GLN A 59 5.93 -10.93 -4.01
N ILE A 60 5.85 -9.77 -3.35
CA ILE A 60 6.93 -9.28 -2.48
C ILE A 60 7.05 -10.16 -1.25
N GLN A 61 5.96 -10.44 -0.54
CA GLN A 61 5.96 -11.31 0.65
C GLN A 61 6.51 -12.71 0.36
N ALA A 62 6.17 -13.27 -0.81
CA ALA A 62 6.72 -14.54 -1.27
C ALA A 62 8.23 -14.48 -1.55
N LYS A 63 8.73 -13.34 -2.06
CA LYS A 63 10.15 -13.12 -2.37
C LYS A 63 11.00 -12.79 -1.15
N THR A 64 10.46 -12.09 -0.15
CA THR A 64 11.22 -11.67 1.03
C THR A 64 11.37 -12.74 2.11
N ALA A 65 10.69 -13.90 2.00
CA ALA A 65 10.89 -15.12 2.79
C ALA A 65 11.68 -14.92 4.12
N TYR A 66 11.05 -14.28 5.12
CA TYR A 66 11.57 -14.04 6.47
C TYR A 66 12.60 -12.91 6.68
N GLN A 67 12.88 -12.06 5.70
CA GLN A 67 13.61 -10.81 5.97
C GLN A 67 12.69 -9.83 6.72
N THR A 68 13.21 -9.16 7.76
CA THR A 68 12.56 -8.14 8.59
C THR A 68 12.20 -6.85 7.83
N ILE A 69 11.98 -6.95 6.52
CA ILE A 69 11.61 -5.85 5.65
C ILE A 69 10.09 -5.73 5.67
N ASN A 70 9.59 -4.55 6.01
CA ASN A 70 8.17 -4.24 5.88
C ASN A 70 7.78 -4.30 4.38
N ALA A 71 6.97 -5.30 4.02
CA ALA A 71 6.61 -5.57 2.63
C ALA A 71 5.86 -4.40 1.96
N THR A 72 5.05 -3.65 2.72
CA THR A 72 4.33 -2.48 2.19
C THR A 72 5.27 -1.31 1.93
N GLU A 73 6.25 -1.06 2.81
CA GLU A 73 7.27 -0.02 2.62
C GLU A 73 8.20 -0.35 1.45
N TYR A 74 8.59 -1.62 1.31
CA TYR A 74 9.36 -2.08 0.16
C TYR A 74 8.58 -1.94 -1.15
N LEU A 75 7.29 -2.30 -1.16
CA LEU A 75 6.42 -2.15 -2.32
C LEU A 75 6.31 -0.67 -2.72
N LEU A 76 6.03 0.23 -1.77
CA LEU A 76 5.97 1.66 -2.02
C LEU A 76 7.27 2.19 -2.65
N ASN A 77 8.42 1.83 -2.09
CA ASN A 77 9.72 2.25 -2.63
C ASN A 77 9.93 1.76 -4.06
N ARG A 78 9.55 0.51 -4.39
CA ARG A 78 9.61 0.00 -5.77
C ARG A 78 8.67 0.75 -6.70
N LEU A 79 7.46 1.06 -6.25
CA LEU A 79 6.48 1.81 -7.04
C LEU A 79 6.98 3.23 -7.33
N ILE A 80 7.54 3.94 -6.35
CA ILE A 80 8.17 5.25 -6.54
C ILE A 80 9.35 5.17 -7.50
N ALA A 81 10.23 4.19 -7.34
CA ALA A 81 11.35 3.98 -8.26
C ALA A 81 10.88 3.72 -9.71
N SER A 82 9.73 3.06 -9.89
CA SER A 82 9.11 2.87 -11.21
C SER A 82 8.54 4.15 -11.83
N ILE A 83 8.27 5.18 -11.02
CA ILE A 83 7.83 6.50 -11.50
C ILE A 83 9.05 7.31 -11.97
N ASN A 84 10.12 7.32 -11.18
CA ASN A 84 11.30 8.16 -11.45
C ASN A 84 12.18 7.69 -12.63
N ASN A 85 11.99 6.47 -13.12
CA ASN A 85 12.72 5.91 -14.27
C ASN A 85 11.99 6.12 -15.62
N ARG A 86 11.11 7.13 -15.72
CA ARG A 86 10.44 7.55 -16.96
C ARG A 86 11.02 8.85 -17.52
#